data_AF-A0A974CQ91-F1
#
_entry.id   AF-A0A974CQ91-F1
#
_cell.length_a   1.000
_cell.length_b   1.000
_cell.length_c   1.000
_cell.angle_alpha   90.00
_cell.angle_beta   90.00
_cell.angle_gamma   90.00
#
_symmetry.space_group_name_H-M   'P 1'
#
loop_
_entity.id
_entity.type
_entity.pdbx_description
1 polymer ?
#
loop_
_entity_poly.entity_id
_entity_poly.type
_entity_poly.pdbx_seq_one_letter_code
_entity_poly.pdbx_strand_id
1 'polypeptide(L)'
;MVQAPLSVRQRNAHRHTVVIHCQYTMINSEHFPKCHGTNSCGLFPKKNVKVKPTSTLLSSRVSKQANAVHNSTQQKFETLRITHQDGITTIIMNRPQRKNAFSLQMFNELELALDDAAADNSVFTVLTGAGDYFTSGNDLNNALENHAEEKRFDLRCFVRKFIDFPKPLVAVVNGPAVGIGATILGLTDLVYASDKATFNTPFIKLGLCPEACSSYTFPKIMGFTKATEVLLFNKILTAQEACSLGLVTEVFPDSTFQQDVWARLKDYASLPKNCLAYSKQLIRGLEREKLYAACDEECDLLDKAVTSEEAMNAIIQFFKKKSRL
;
A
#
# COMPACT_ATOMS: atom_id res chain seq x y z
N MET A 1 -28.43 -60.59 -28.94
CA MET A 1 -27.98 -60.60 -30.35
C MET A 1 -27.08 -59.39 -30.56
N VAL A 2 -25.76 -59.64 -30.61
CA VAL A 2 -24.83 -59.34 -31.74
C VAL A 2 -24.36 -57.86 -31.73
N GLN A 3 -23.22 -57.56 -31.10
CA GLN A 3 -21.84 -57.45 -31.65
C GLN A 3 -21.55 -56.17 -32.47
N ALA A 4 -20.39 -55.57 -32.17
CA ALA A 4 -19.74 -54.41 -32.82
C ALA A 4 -19.27 -54.71 -34.27
N PRO A 5 -18.67 -53.75 -35.02
CA PRO A 5 -17.25 -53.44 -34.81
C PRO A 5 -16.76 -51.99 -35.08
N LEU A 6 -15.51 -51.78 -34.68
CA LEU A 6 -14.59 -50.67 -34.88
C LEU A 6 -14.45 -50.16 -36.33
N SER A 7 -14.13 -48.87 -36.49
CA SER A 7 -13.06 -48.48 -37.42
C SER A 7 -12.27 -47.26 -36.93
N VAL A 8 -10.95 -47.41 -37.01
CA VAL A 8 -9.91 -46.44 -36.70
C VAL A 8 -9.66 -45.60 -37.95
N ARG A 9 -9.57 -44.26 -37.83
CA ARG A 9 -8.77 -43.45 -38.77
C ARG A 9 -8.04 -42.32 -38.04
N GLN A 10 -6.77 -42.22 -38.41
CA GLN A 10 -5.68 -41.44 -37.84
C GLN A 10 -5.71 -39.95 -38.20
N ARG A 11 -5.14 -39.15 -37.28
CA ARG A 11 -4.31 -37.93 -37.47
C ARG A 11 -4.94 -36.70 -38.15
N ASN A 12 -5.01 -35.59 -37.41
CA ASN A 12 -3.94 -34.58 -37.40
C ASN A 12 -4.24 -33.45 -36.40
N ALA A 13 -3.22 -33.12 -35.62
CA ALA A 13 -3.22 -32.03 -34.65
C ALA A 13 -2.85 -30.72 -35.37
N HIS A 14 -3.67 -29.68 -35.29
CA HIS A 14 -3.24 -28.30 -35.55
C HIS A 14 -3.64 -27.40 -34.38
N ARG A 15 -2.60 -26.89 -33.71
CA ARG A 15 -2.66 -25.87 -32.66
C ARG A 15 -3.18 -24.58 -33.27
N HIS A 16 -4.21 -23.99 -32.68
CA HIS A 16 -4.56 -22.59 -32.94
C HIS A 16 -3.66 -21.69 -32.09
N THR A 17 -2.64 -21.13 -32.72
CA THR A 17 -1.91 -19.96 -32.22
C THR A 17 -2.64 -18.74 -32.77
N VAL A 18 -3.35 -18.03 -31.90
CA VAL A 18 -3.90 -16.70 -32.23
C VAL A 18 -2.74 -15.72 -32.21
N VAL A 19 -2.27 -15.34 -33.41
CA VAL A 19 -1.31 -14.26 -33.60
C VAL A 19 -2.10 -12.97 -33.75
N ILE A 20 -2.07 -12.11 -32.72
CA ILE A 20 -2.57 -10.74 -32.82
C ILE A 20 -1.52 -9.93 -33.60
N HIS A 21 -1.78 -9.68 -34.88
CA HIS A 21 -1.00 -8.73 -35.68
C HIS A 21 -1.46 -7.30 -35.34
N CYS A 22 -0.61 -6.54 -34.66
CA CYS A 22 -0.79 -5.11 -34.46
C CYS A 22 -0.21 -4.39 -35.69
N GLN A 23 -1.06 -3.95 -36.62
CA GLN A 23 -0.65 -3.12 -37.74
C GLN A 23 -0.49 -1.67 -37.27
N TYR A 24 0.74 -1.16 -37.26
CA TYR A 24 1.00 0.28 -37.21
C TYR A 24 0.92 0.85 -38.63
N THR A 25 -0.02 1.77 -38.85
CA THR A 25 -0.13 2.52 -40.09
C THR A 25 0.89 3.65 -40.10
N MET A 26 1.83 3.59 -41.05
CA MET A 26 2.77 4.68 -41.37
C MET A 26 2.02 5.77 -42.13
N ILE A 27 2.01 7.01 -41.62
CA ILE A 27 1.58 8.20 -42.35
C ILE A 27 2.84 8.95 -42.79
N ASN A 28 3.05 9.02 -44.11
CA ASN A 28 3.98 9.94 -44.76
C ASN A 28 3.20 11.16 -45.26
N SER A 29 3.67 12.38 -44.96
CA SER A 29 3.72 13.47 -45.95
C SER A 29 4.60 14.63 -45.46
N GLU A 30 5.68 14.81 -46.21
CA GLU A 30 6.30 16.06 -46.68
C GLU A 30 5.94 17.39 -45.99
N HIS A 31 6.95 18.10 -45.46
CA HIS A 31 7.34 19.48 -45.84
C HIS A 31 8.60 19.92 -45.06
N PHE A 32 9.67 20.22 -45.77
CA PHE A 32 10.87 20.92 -45.27
C PHE A 32 10.71 22.45 -45.45
N PRO A 33 11.42 23.27 -44.66
CA PRO A 33 12.54 23.97 -45.28
C PRO A 33 13.85 23.96 -44.47
N LYS A 34 14.92 24.24 -45.23
CA LYS A 34 16.36 24.16 -44.94
C LYS A 34 16.85 25.18 -43.90
N CYS A 35 17.89 24.82 -43.15
CA CYS A 35 18.94 25.74 -42.70
C CYS A 35 20.32 25.07 -42.75
N HIS A 36 21.29 25.78 -43.34
CA HIS A 36 22.68 25.40 -43.56
C HIS A 36 23.54 25.57 -42.29
N GLY A 37 24.62 24.76 -42.15
CA GLY A 37 25.67 25.04 -41.15
C GLY A 37 26.67 23.91 -40.83
N THR A 38 27.50 23.54 -41.82
CA THR A 38 28.93 23.12 -41.76
C THR A 38 29.51 22.21 -40.65
N ASN A 39 30.13 21.09 -41.10
CA ASN A 39 31.44 20.50 -40.76
C ASN A 39 31.80 20.25 -39.28
N SER A 40 32.20 19.06 -38.81
CA SER A 40 33.27 18.19 -39.33
C SER A 40 33.40 16.91 -38.47
N CYS A 41 33.85 15.82 -39.10
CA CYS A 41 34.29 14.58 -38.49
C CYS A 41 35.56 14.75 -37.63
N GLY A 42 35.68 13.96 -36.56
CA GLY A 42 36.93 13.74 -35.82
C GLY A 42 36.92 12.40 -35.10
N LEU A 43 37.66 11.43 -35.65
CA LEU A 43 37.99 10.15 -35.01
C LEU A 43 38.92 10.36 -33.80
N PHE A 44 38.65 9.65 -32.70
CA PHE A 44 39.59 9.54 -31.57
C PHE A 44 40.37 8.21 -31.62
N PRO A 45 41.70 8.22 -31.37
CA PRO A 45 42.53 7.01 -31.48
C PRO A 45 42.49 6.16 -30.21
N LYS A 46 42.46 4.83 -30.41
CA LYS A 46 42.66 3.81 -29.37
C LYS A 46 44.13 3.79 -28.96
N LYS A 47 44.44 3.95 -27.66
CA LYS A 47 45.75 3.61 -27.08
C LYS A 47 45.65 2.29 -26.31
N ASN A 48 46.47 1.33 -26.74
CA ASN A 48 46.75 0.08 -26.05
C ASN A 48 47.60 0.35 -24.80
N VAL A 49 47.14 -0.09 -23.64
CA VAL A 49 47.95 -0.17 -22.42
C VAL A 49 48.15 -1.64 -22.06
N LYS A 50 49.40 -2.09 -22.04
CA LYS A 50 49.82 -3.41 -21.55
C LYS A 50 49.71 -3.43 -20.02
N VAL A 51 48.97 -4.39 -19.46
CA VAL A 51 48.94 -4.66 -18.02
C VAL A 51 49.83 -5.86 -17.71
N LYS A 52 50.80 -5.69 -16.79
CA LYS A 52 51.59 -6.79 -16.21
C LYS A 52 50.84 -7.39 -15.01
N PRO A 53 50.98 -8.71 -14.74
CA PRO A 53 50.30 -9.34 -13.61
C PRO A 53 51.16 -9.19 -12.35
N THR A 54 50.55 -8.72 -11.25
CA THR A 54 51.10 -8.87 -9.91
C THR A 54 50.05 -9.56 -9.06
N SER A 55 50.40 -10.74 -8.58
CA SER A 55 49.59 -11.54 -7.68
C SER A 55 49.66 -11.01 -6.24
N THR A 56 48.71 -11.51 -5.45
CA THR A 56 48.73 -11.72 -3.99
C THR A 56 48.08 -10.63 -3.11
N LEU A 57 47.11 -11.11 -2.31
CA LEU A 57 46.48 -10.50 -1.12
C LEU A 57 45.30 -9.52 -1.31
N LEU A 58 44.19 -9.99 -1.89
CA LEU A 58 42.85 -9.43 -1.64
C LEU A 58 41.79 -10.54 -1.61
N SER A 59 41.68 -11.30 -0.52
CA SER A 59 40.54 -12.23 -0.33
C SER A 59 39.80 -12.11 1.00
N SER A 60 40.11 -11.12 1.85
CA SER A 60 39.43 -10.94 3.14
C SER A 60 38.75 -9.58 3.35
N ARG A 61 38.83 -8.65 2.38
CA ARG A 61 38.20 -7.32 2.46
C ARG A 61 36.90 -7.17 1.65
N VAL A 62 36.70 -7.95 0.60
CA VAL A 62 35.50 -7.85 -0.27
C VAL A 62 34.24 -8.34 0.45
N SER A 63 34.35 -9.37 1.30
CA SER A 63 33.22 -9.96 2.03
C SER A 63 32.73 -9.10 3.20
N LYS A 64 33.60 -8.30 3.83
CA LYS A 64 33.17 -7.35 4.88
C LYS A 64 32.53 -6.09 4.31
N GLN A 65 32.94 -5.63 3.12
CA GLN A 65 32.37 -4.45 2.47
C GLN A 65 30.99 -4.74 1.83
N ALA A 66 30.79 -5.93 1.26
CA ALA A 66 29.46 -6.33 0.76
C ALA A 66 28.42 -6.45 1.90
N ASN A 67 28.80 -6.98 3.06
CA ASN A 67 27.93 -7.05 4.23
C ASN A 67 27.75 -5.70 4.95
N ALA A 68 28.75 -4.81 4.90
CA ALA A 68 28.65 -3.47 5.48
C ALA A 68 27.78 -2.53 4.63
N VAL A 69 27.83 -2.64 3.30
CA VAL A 69 26.96 -1.86 2.38
C VAL A 69 25.51 -2.35 2.45
N HIS A 70 25.26 -3.62 2.77
CA HIS A 70 23.89 -4.11 2.96
C HIS A 70 23.27 -3.68 4.31
N ASN A 71 24.09 -3.50 5.35
CA ASN A 71 23.63 -3.05 6.67
C ASN A 71 23.58 -1.52 6.85
N SER A 72 24.21 -0.72 5.98
CA SER A 72 24.26 0.74 6.16
C SER A 72 23.04 1.51 5.64
N THR A 73 22.08 0.85 5.00
CA THR A 73 20.80 1.43 4.57
C THR A 73 19.66 1.27 5.60
N GLN A 74 19.92 0.65 6.75
CA GLN A 74 18.87 0.08 7.60
C GLN A 74 18.32 0.99 8.72
N GLN A 75 18.61 2.30 8.73
CA GLN A 75 18.01 3.17 9.77
C GLN A 75 17.59 4.54 9.22
N LYS A 76 16.73 4.55 8.19
CA LYS A 76 15.97 5.76 7.81
C LYS A 76 14.73 5.95 8.69
N PHE A 77 14.18 4.88 9.25
CA PHE A 77 12.93 4.88 10.01
C PHE A 77 13.10 4.14 11.33
N GLU A 78 12.55 4.67 12.42
CA GLU A 78 12.60 4.05 13.74
C GLU A 78 11.34 3.21 14.03
N THR A 79 10.20 3.66 13.50
CA THR A 79 8.89 3.07 13.78
C THR A 79 8.37 2.20 12.64
N LEU A 80 9.02 2.24 11.47
CA LEU A 80 8.71 1.42 10.31
C LEU A 80 9.87 0.49 9.94
N ARG A 81 9.56 -0.61 9.26
CA ARG A 81 10.52 -1.44 8.54
C ARG A 81 10.12 -1.49 7.06
N ILE A 82 11.06 -1.18 6.18
CA ILE A 82 10.85 -1.19 4.73
C ILE A 82 11.65 -2.32 4.10
N THR A 83 11.04 -3.09 3.19
CA THR A 83 11.74 -4.09 2.37
C THR A 83 11.41 -3.91 0.89
N HIS A 84 12.37 -4.25 0.02
CA HIS A 84 12.20 -4.25 -1.42
C HIS A 84 12.60 -5.63 -1.95
N GLN A 85 11.62 -6.45 -2.34
CA GLN A 85 11.84 -7.84 -2.76
C GLN A 85 10.85 -8.22 -3.85
N ASP A 86 11.32 -8.98 -4.84
CA ASP A 86 10.47 -9.53 -5.91
C ASP A 86 9.59 -8.49 -6.63
N GLY A 87 10.09 -7.25 -6.78
CA GLY A 87 9.32 -6.17 -7.40
C GLY A 87 8.24 -5.55 -6.49
N ILE A 88 8.27 -5.84 -5.20
CA ILE A 88 7.33 -5.33 -4.19
C ILE A 88 8.07 -4.49 -3.17
N THR A 89 7.55 -3.30 -2.88
CA THR A 89 7.97 -2.50 -1.72
C THR A 89 7.01 -2.75 -0.58
N THR A 90 7.50 -3.25 0.55
CA THR A 90 6.68 -3.52 1.74
C THR A 90 7.01 -2.53 2.84
N ILE A 91 5.99 -1.80 3.28
CA ILE A 91 6.03 -0.89 4.43
C ILE A 91 5.38 -1.62 5.61
N ILE A 92 6.17 -1.88 6.64
CA ILE A 92 5.76 -2.63 7.83
C ILE A 92 5.70 -1.69 9.02
N MET A 93 4.52 -1.47 9.60
CA MET A 93 4.39 -0.75 10.87
C MET A 93 5.04 -1.58 11.98
N ASN A 94 6.02 -1.02 12.68
CA ASN A 94 6.92 -1.78 13.54
C ASN A 94 7.02 -1.19 14.96
N ARG A 95 5.86 -1.06 15.62
CA ARG A 95 5.75 -0.80 17.07
C ARG A 95 4.90 -1.91 17.74
N PRO A 96 5.25 -3.21 17.61
CA PRO A 96 4.40 -4.30 18.10
C PRO A 96 4.10 -4.23 19.60
N GLN A 97 5.05 -3.75 20.40
CA GLN A 97 4.90 -3.49 21.83
C GLN A 97 3.84 -2.42 22.17
N ARG A 98 3.46 -1.60 21.19
CA ARG A 98 2.37 -0.62 21.24
C ARG A 98 1.23 -1.00 20.29
N LYS A 99 1.13 -2.26 19.86
CA LYS A 99 0.13 -2.75 18.90
C LYS A 99 0.11 -1.94 17.59
N ASN A 100 1.28 -1.48 17.17
CA ASN A 100 1.48 -0.62 16.00
C ASN A 100 0.63 0.66 16.01
N ALA A 101 0.31 1.21 17.20
CA ALA A 101 -0.36 2.49 17.30
C ALA A 101 0.44 3.59 16.57
N PHE A 102 -0.24 4.51 15.88
CA PHE A 102 0.39 5.64 15.19
C PHE A 102 0.80 6.72 16.20
N SER A 103 2.11 6.87 16.42
CA SER A 103 2.68 8.08 17.01
C SER A 103 2.78 9.18 15.93
N LEU A 104 2.96 10.44 16.35
CA LEU A 104 3.31 11.52 15.42
C LEU A 104 4.52 11.16 14.54
N GLN A 105 5.53 10.53 15.14
CA GLN A 105 6.69 10.04 14.41
C GLN A 105 6.32 9.00 13.35
N MET A 106 5.50 7.99 13.69
CA MET A 106 5.10 6.97 12.73
C MET A 106 4.26 7.54 11.58
N PHE A 107 3.41 8.54 11.86
CA PHE A 107 2.71 9.26 10.80
C PHE A 107 3.68 9.92 9.83
N ASN A 108 4.63 10.72 10.33
CA ASN A 108 5.62 11.41 9.50
C ASN A 108 6.50 10.40 8.73
N GLU A 109 6.95 9.32 9.37
CA GLU A 109 7.73 8.27 8.72
C GLU A 109 6.93 7.55 7.63
N LEU A 110 5.62 7.36 7.83
CA LEU A 110 4.75 6.70 6.85
C LEU A 110 4.48 7.60 5.64
N GLU A 111 4.32 8.91 5.82
CA GLU A 111 4.24 9.85 4.69
C GLU A 111 5.52 9.79 3.83
N LEU A 112 6.68 9.83 4.48
CA LEU A 112 7.98 9.72 3.79
C LEU A 112 8.15 8.38 3.08
N ALA A 113 7.76 7.28 3.74
CA ALA A 113 7.84 5.94 3.15
C ALA A 113 6.88 5.78 1.96
N LEU A 114 5.68 6.39 2.01
CA LEU A 114 4.75 6.42 0.89
C LEU A 114 5.31 7.27 -0.26
N ASP A 115 5.92 8.42 0.00
CA ASP A 115 6.56 9.23 -1.04
C ASP A 115 7.72 8.50 -1.71
N ASP A 116 8.60 7.87 -0.92
CA ASP A 116 9.68 7.04 -1.45
C ASP A 116 9.13 5.88 -2.29
N ALA A 117 8.13 5.16 -1.77
CA ALA A 117 7.53 4.02 -2.46
C ALA A 117 6.81 4.44 -3.73
N ALA A 118 6.14 5.60 -3.75
CA ALA A 118 5.48 6.15 -4.93
C ALA A 118 6.47 6.41 -6.07
N ALA A 119 7.69 6.86 -5.74
CA ALA A 119 8.75 7.15 -6.70
C ALA A 119 9.60 5.92 -7.10
N ASP A 120 9.56 4.83 -6.33
CA ASP A 120 10.41 3.67 -6.59
C ASP A 120 9.93 2.80 -7.76
N ASN A 121 10.79 1.86 -8.17
CA ASN A 121 10.58 1.00 -9.33
C ASN A 121 9.76 -0.28 -9.06
N SER A 122 9.21 -0.47 -7.86
CA SER A 122 8.35 -1.63 -7.54
C SER A 122 7.06 -1.62 -8.38
N VAL A 123 6.54 -2.81 -8.66
CA VAL A 123 5.29 -3.05 -9.37
C VAL A 123 4.11 -2.52 -8.55
N PHE A 124 4.13 -2.74 -7.24
CA PHE A 124 3.16 -2.22 -6.28
C PHE A 124 3.76 -2.16 -4.87
N THR A 125 3.03 -1.50 -3.97
CA THR A 125 3.42 -1.32 -2.57
C THR A 125 2.47 -2.06 -1.65
N VAL A 126 3.01 -2.68 -0.60
CA VAL A 126 2.26 -3.41 0.43
C VAL A 126 2.38 -2.68 1.76
N LEU A 127 1.27 -2.54 2.47
CA LEU A 127 1.18 -2.10 3.86
C LEU A 127 0.83 -3.27 4.76
N THR A 128 1.56 -3.48 5.85
CA THR A 128 1.27 -4.53 6.85
C THR A 128 1.79 -4.16 8.24
N GLY A 129 1.37 -4.88 9.28
CA GLY A 129 1.83 -4.66 10.66
C GLY A 129 2.78 -5.76 11.12
N ALA A 130 3.75 -5.41 11.96
CA ALA A 130 4.55 -6.38 12.69
C ALA A 130 3.77 -6.96 13.88
N GLY A 131 3.94 -8.27 14.15
CA GLY A 131 3.31 -8.93 15.29
C GLY A 131 1.81 -9.20 15.08
N ASP A 132 1.03 -9.08 16.16
CA ASP A 132 -0.37 -9.55 16.19
C ASP A 132 -1.41 -8.51 15.76
N TYR A 133 -0.99 -7.28 15.47
CA TYR A 133 -1.87 -6.19 15.04
C TYR A 133 -1.43 -5.69 13.68
N PHE A 134 -2.41 -5.35 12.84
CA PHE A 134 -2.13 -4.44 11.74
C PHE A 134 -1.81 -3.07 12.34
N THR A 135 -2.77 -2.48 13.07
CA THR A 135 -2.55 -1.32 13.96
C THR A 135 -3.74 -1.12 14.89
N SER A 136 -3.47 -0.66 16.12
CA SER A 136 -4.50 -0.20 17.06
C SER A 136 -4.97 1.25 16.84
N GLY A 137 -4.58 1.89 15.74
CA GLY A 137 -5.00 3.26 15.40
C GLY A 137 -4.12 4.33 16.04
N ASN A 138 -4.64 5.55 16.22
CA ASN A 138 -3.87 6.65 16.80
C ASN A 138 -3.44 6.34 18.25
N ASP A 139 -2.18 6.65 18.59
CA ASP A 139 -1.68 6.52 19.96
C ASP A 139 -2.32 7.62 20.81
N LEU A 140 -3.36 7.28 21.58
CA LEU A 140 -4.14 8.25 22.37
C LEU A 140 -3.31 8.92 23.48
N ASN A 141 -2.11 8.45 23.78
CA ASN A 141 -1.17 9.17 24.65
C ASN A 141 -0.78 10.53 24.03
N ASN A 142 -0.69 10.62 22.70
CA ASN A 142 -0.41 11.88 22.01
C ASN A 142 -1.51 12.92 22.28
N ALA A 143 -2.78 12.48 22.44
CA ALA A 143 -3.90 13.38 22.68
C ALA A 143 -3.82 14.10 24.03
N LEU A 144 -3.12 13.51 25.02
CA LEU A 144 -2.89 14.11 26.33
C LEU A 144 -1.64 15.00 26.35
N GLU A 145 -0.67 14.72 25.49
CA GLU A 145 0.62 15.42 25.42
C GLU A 145 0.57 16.66 24.51
N ASN A 146 -0.34 16.71 23.53
CA ASN A 146 -0.51 17.78 22.53
C ASN A 146 -1.15 19.09 23.06
N HIS A 147 -1.00 19.41 24.34
CA HIS A 147 -1.37 20.72 24.89
C HIS A 147 -0.33 21.83 24.63
N ALA A 148 0.80 21.51 24.00
CA ALA A 148 1.78 22.47 23.52
C ALA A 148 1.60 22.74 22.01
N GLU A 149 1.68 24.01 21.61
CA GLU A 149 1.43 24.54 20.25
C GLU A 149 2.36 24.03 19.13
N GLU A 150 3.18 23.00 19.39
CA GLU A 150 4.17 22.50 18.45
C GLU A 150 3.58 21.42 17.53
N LYS A 151 3.21 21.84 16.32
CA LYS A 151 2.91 21.04 15.11
C LYS A 151 1.94 19.86 15.33
N ARG A 152 0.64 20.14 15.23
CA ARG A 152 -0.35 19.10 14.96
C ARG A 152 0.00 18.35 13.68
N PHE A 153 -0.15 17.03 13.72
CA PHE A 153 -0.12 16.17 12.55
C PHE A 153 -1.20 16.62 11.56
N ASP A 154 -0.83 16.81 10.30
CA ASP A 154 -1.78 17.16 9.23
C ASP A 154 -2.40 15.89 8.64
N LEU A 155 -3.54 15.47 9.21
CA LEU A 155 -4.28 14.31 8.74
C LEU A 155 -4.72 14.44 7.27
N ARG A 156 -5.01 15.66 6.83
CA ARG A 156 -5.42 15.94 5.44
C ARG A 156 -4.29 15.62 4.48
N CYS A 157 -3.08 16.09 4.77
CA CYS A 157 -1.89 15.76 3.98
C CYS A 157 -1.65 14.24 3.92
N PHE A 158 -1.72 13.58 5.08
CA PHE A 158 -1.52 12.14 5.17
C PHE A 158 -2.50 11.33 4.33
N VAL A 159 -3.81 11.59 4.47
CA VAL A 159 -4.85 10.86 3.74
C VAL A 159 -4.69 11.06 2.23
N ARG A 160 -4.30 12.26 1.78
CA ARG A 160 -4.05 12.54 0.37
C ARG A 160 -2.93 11.69 -0.22
N LYS A 161 -1.92 11.27 0.56
CA LYS A 161 -0.90 10.30 0.11
C LYS A 161 -1.50 8.98 -0.36
N PHE A 162 -2.58 8.52 0.27
CA PHE A 162 -3.28 7.29 -0.13
C PHE A 162 -4.14 7.51 -1.37
N ILE A 163 -4.85 8.65 -1.43
CA ILE A 163 -5.71 9.01 -2.57
C ILE A 163 -4.87 9.10 -3.86
N ASP A 164 -3.69 9.70 -3.77
CA ASP A 164 -2.84 10.03 -4.92
C ASP A 164 -1.75 8.99 -5.22
N PHE A 165 -1.72 7.88 -4.47
CA PHE A 165 -0.66 6.89 -4.63
C PHE A 165 -0.66 6.32 -6.06
N PRO A 166 0.44 6.44 -6.83
CA PRO A 166 0.40 6.37 -8.30
C PRO A 166 0.37 4.94 -8.88
N LYS A 167 0.57 3.93 -8.04
CA LYS A 167 0.60 2.51 -8.40
C LYS A 167 -0.22 1.69 -7.40
N PRO A 168 -0.49 0.40 -7.63
CA PRO A 168 -1.32 -0.36 -6.70
C PRO A 168 -0.76 -0.33 -5.27
N LEU A 169 -1.65 -0.10 -4.31
CA LEU A 169 -1.39 -0.10 -2.89
C LEU A 169 -2.23 -1.21 -2.25
N VAL A 170 -1.55 -2.20 -1.70
CA VAL A 170 -2.16 -3.42 -1.15
C VAL A 170 -2.04 -3.39 0.37
N ALA A 171 -3.12 -3.66 1.09
CA ALA A 171 -3.08 -3.91 2.53
C ALA A 171 -3.06 -5.42 2.82
N VAL A 172 -2.11 -5.85 3.62
CA VAL A 172 -2.03 -7.20 4.19
C VAL A 172 -2.28 -7.10 5.69
N VAL A 173 -3.53 -7.31 6.08
CA VAL A 173 -4.06 -7.10 7.43
C VAL A 173 -3.87 -8.36 8.27
N ASN A 174 -2.73 -8.43 8.97
CA ASN A 174 -2.28 -9.56 9.78
C ASN A 174 -3.01 -9.72 11.14
N GLY A 175 -3.88 -8.78 11.51
CA GLY A 175 -4.55 -8.75 12.80
C GLY A 175 -5.50 -7.56 12.92
N PRO A 176 -5.91 -7.15 14.13
CA PRO A 176 -6.84 -6.03 14.30
C PRO A 176 -6.35 -4.74 13.63
N ALA A 177 -7.28 -4.07 12.95
CA ALA A 177 -7.15 -2.75 12.33
C ALA A 177 -8.18 -1.81 12.98
N VAL A 178 -7.70 -0.75 13.63
CA VAL A 178 -8.54 0.13 14.45
C VAL A 178 -8.40 1.59 14.05
N GLY A 179 -9.52 2.32 14.04
CA GLY A 179 -9.59 3.75 13.71
C GLY A 179 -9.04 4.00 12.31
N ILE A 180 -8.07 4.90 12.21
CA ILE A 180 -7.42 5.22 10.93
C ILE A 180 -6.80 3.99 10.24
N GLY A 181 -6.39 2.97 11.00
CA GLY A 181 -5.92 1.71 10.43
C GLY A 181 -6.97 0.92 9.67
N ALA A 182 -8.26 1.08 10.01
CA ALA A 182 -9.36 0.44 9.32
C ALA A 182 -9.89 1.31 8.16
N THR A 183 -9.92 2.63 8.32
CA THR A 183 -10.50 3.55 7.32
C THR A 183 -9.61 3.74 6.10
N ILE A 184 -8.27 3.78 6.26
CA ILE A 184 -7.33 3.85 5.11
C ILE A 184 -7.47 2.65 4.16
N LEU A 185 -8.03 1.53 4.62
CA LEU A 185 -8.27 0.36 3.77
C LEU A 185 -9.24 0.68 2.63
N GLY A 186 -10.21 1.58 2.85
CA GLY A 186 -11.11 2.08 1.80
C GLY A 186 -10.40 2.88 0.69
N LEU A 187 -9.14 3.27 0.92
CA LEU A 187 -8.29 3.98 -0.04
C LEU A 187 -7.24 3.07 -0.69
N THR A 188 -7.02 1.86 -0.16
CA THR A 188 -6.19 0.84 -0.80
C THR A 188 -6.91 0.19 -1.98
N ASP A 189 -6.16 -0.47 -2.86
CA ASP A 189 -6.71 -1.10 -4.08
C ASP A 189 -7.04 -2.58 -3.88
N LEU A 190 -6.43 -3.22 -2.87
CA LEU A 190 -6.66 -4.61 -2.51
C LEU A 190 -6.40 -4.81 -1.01
N VAL A 191 -7.25 -5.59 -0.35
CA VAL A 191 -7.11 -5.91 1.08
C VAL A 191 -7.16 -7.42 1.27
N TYR A 192 -6.07 -8.01 1.74
CA TYR A 192 -6.06 -9.40 2.23
C TYR A 192 -5.98 -9.41 3.75
N ALA A 193 -6.75 -10.27 4.39
CA ALA A 193 -6.84 -10.32 5.85
C ALA A 193 -6.64 -11.74 6.39
N SER A 194 -6.00 -11.83 7.55
CA SER A 194 -6.01 -13.05 8.36
C SER A 194 -7.42 -13.25 8.93
N ASP A 195 -7.86 -14.49 9.10
CA ASP A 195 -9.16 -14.81 9.71
C ASP A 195 -9.28 -14.35 11.18
N LYS A 196 -8.17 -14.06 11.86
CA LYS A 196 -8.16 -13.41 13.18
C LYS A 196 -8.31 -11.88 13.13
N ALA A 197 -8.27 -11.26 11.96
CA ALA A 197 -8.36 -9.82 11.83
C ALA A 197 -9.75 -9.30 12.22
N THR A 198 -9.77 -8.10 12.80
CA THR A 198 -11.01 -7.37 13.12
C THR A 198 -10.88 -5.93 12.68
N PHE A 199 -11.99 -5.30 12.35
CA PHE A 199 -12.05 -3.94 11.82
C PHE A 199 -12.98 -3.11 12.70
N ASN A 200 -12.44 -2.07 13.31
CA ASN A 200 -13.17 -1.27 14.30
C ASN A 200 -12.89 0.22 14.09
N THR A 201 -13.95 1.03 14.08
CA THR A 201 -13.89 2.48 13.94
C THR A 201 -14.51 3.15 15.17
N PRO A 202 -13.80 3.24 16.31
CA PRO A 202 -14.37 3.65 17.60
C PRO A 202 -14.59 5.17 17.73
N PHE A 203 -14.98 5.86 16.64
CA PHE A 203 -15.06 7.32 16.59
C PHE A 203 -16.02 7.88 17.63
N ILE A 204 -17.28 7.44 17.58
CA ILE A 204 -18.32 7.96 18.48
C ILE A 204 -18.00 7.62 19.94
N LYS A 205 -17.41 6.45 20.21
CA LYS A 205 -16.93 6.08 21.56
C LYS A 205 -15.83 7.01 22.10
N LEU A 206 -15.12 7.71 21.22
CA LEU A 206 -14.05 8.65 21.55
C LEU A 206 -14.49 10.12 21.40
N GLY A 207 -15.78 10.39 21.14
CA GLY A 207 -16.27 11.75 20.88
C GLY A 207 -15.72 12.36 19.59
N LEU A 208 -15.39 11.52 18.60
CA LEU A 208 -14.85 11.90 17.30
C LEU A 208 -15.84 11.60 16.18
N CYS A 209 -15.57 12.11 14.98
CA CYS A 209 -16.31 11.78 13.76
C CYS A 209 -15.47 10.87 12.83
N PRO A 210 -16.09 10.29 11.78
CA PRO A 210 -15.37 9.55 10.74
C PRO A 210 -14.25 10.37 10.07
N GLU A 211 -13.23 9.67 9.60
CA GLU A 211 -12.05 10.25 8.94
C GLU A 211 -11.51 9.35 7.80
N ALA A 212 -10.42 9.77 7.14
CA ALA A 212 -9.78 9.10 6.01
C ALA A 212 -10.73 8.69 4.87
N CYS A 213 -11.64 9.59 4.53
CA CYS A 213 -12.71 9.43 3.55
C CYS A 213 -13.73 8.33 3.90
N SER A 214 -13.76 7.82 5.12
CA SER A 214 -14.63 6.68 5.48
C SER A 214 -16.12 7.00 5.41
N SER A 215 -16.51 8.25 5.63
CA SER A 215 -17.91 8.70 5.42
C SER A 215 -18.36 8.57 3.95
N TYR A 216 -17.41 8.56 3.01
CA TYR A 216 -17.66 8.38 1.58
C TYR A 216 -17.39 6.95 1.11
N THR A 217 -16.25 6.37 1.49
CA THR A 217 -15.80 5.07 0.98
C THR A 217 -16.62 3.93 1.57
N PHE A 218 -16.93 3.95 2.88
CA PHE A 218 -17.61 2.81 3.50
C PHE A 218 -19.04 2.65 2.95
N PRO A 219 -19.89 3.69 2.84
CA PRO A 219 -21.22 3.52 2.24
C PRO A 219 -21.19 2.95 0.82
N LYS A 220 -20.16 3.26 0.03
CA LYS A 220 -19.98 2.71 -1.32
C LYS A 220 -19.54 1.25 -1.32
N ILE A 221 -18.72 0.85 -0.34
CA ILE A 221 -18.19 -0.50 -0.20
C ILE A 221 -19.27 -1.44 0.35
N MET A 222 -19.84 -1.11 1.50
CA MET A 222 -20.68 -2.02 2.29
C MET A 222 -22.17 -1.66 2.31
N GLY A 223 -22.57 -0.62 1.57
CA GLY A 223 -23.92 -0.05 1.61
C GLY A 223 -24.15 0.87 2.80
N PHE A 224 -25.10 1.81 2.64
CA PHE A 224 -25.37 2.89 3.59
C PHE A 224 -25.64 2.38 5.02
N THR A 225 -26.61 1.47 5.19
CA THR A 225 -27.03 0.99 6.51
C THR A 225 -25.89 0.33 7.29
N LYS A 226 -25.08 -0.49 6.61
CA LYS A 226 -23.96 -1.17 7.26
C LYS A 226 -22.84 -0.19 7.60
N ALA A 227 -22.55 0.76 6.72
CA ALA A 227 -21.59 1.82 6.99
C ALA A 227 -22.01 2.66 8.20
N THR A 228 -23.29 3.01 8.34
CA THR A 228 -23.83 3.69 9.54
C THR A 228 -23.60 2.85 10.80
N GLU A 229 -23.84 1.54 10.77
CA GLU A 229 -23.61 0.66 11.92
C GLU A 229 -22.13 0.64 12.34
N VAL A 230 -21.22 0.57 11.37
CA VAL A 230 -19.77 0.58 11.60
C VAL A 230 -19.28 1.94 12.10
N LEU A 231 -19.63 3.02 11.41
CA LEU A 231 -19.11 4.36 11.67
C LEU A 231 -19.78 5.06 12.87
N LEU A 232 -21.10 4.95 13.00
CA LEU A 232 -21.86 5.66 14.04
C LEU A 232 -22.11 4.80 15.28
N PHE A 233 -22.28 3.48 15.10
CA PHE A 233 -22.59 2.57 16.22
C PHE A 233 -21.40 1.71 16.64
N ASN A 234 -20.20 1.95 16.07
CA ASN A 234 -18.95 1.28 16.41
C ASN A 234 -19.04 -0.26 16.31
N LYS A 235 -19.79 -0.76 15.32
CA LYS A 235 -19.82 -2.20 15.04
C LYS A 235 -18.43 -2.65 14.62
N ILE A 236 -17.92 -3.64 15.34
CA ILE A 236 -16.68 -4.34 15.00
C ILE A 236 -17.03 -5.41 13.96
N LEU A 237 -16.31 -5.42 12.85
CA LEU A 237 -16.41 -6.46 11.84
C LEU A 237 -15.32 -7.51 12.07
N THR A 238 -15.69 -8.77 11.96
CA THR A 238 -14.76 -9.89 11.71
C THR A 238 -14.18 -9.80 10.29
N ALA A 239 -13.10 -10.54 10.01
CA ALA A 239 -12.54 -10.64 8.67
C ALA A 239 -13.57 -11.12 7.63
N GLN A 240 -14.38 -12.12 7.98
CA GLN A 240 -15.40 -12.68 7.10
C GLN A 240 -16.54 -11.69 6.85
N GLU A 241 -17.03 -10.99 7.89
CA GLU A 241 -18.01 -9.90 7.70
C GLU A 241 -17.43 -8.83 6.77
N ALA A 242 -16.21 -8.33 7.05
CA ALA A 242 -15.55 -7.31 6.22
C ALA A 242 -15.37 -7.76 4.76
N CYS A 243 -15.11 -9.06 4.54
CA CYS A 243 -14.99 -9.63 3.19
C CYS A 243 -16.33 -9.73 2.47
N SER A 244 -17.37 -10.25 3.14
CA SER A 244 -18.73 -10.29 2.59
C SER A 244 -19.29 -8.91 2.24
N LEU A 245 -18.81 -7.87 2.92
CA LEU A 245 -19.19 -6.48 2.72
C LEU A 245 -18.28 -5.74 1.73
N GLY A 246 -17.26 -6.40 1.17
CA GLY A 246 -16.38 -5.86 0.14
C GLY A 246 -15.22 -4.98 0.63
N LEU A 247 -15.06 -4.78 1.93
CA LEU A 247 -13.88 -4.06 2.48
C LEU A 247 -12.62 -4.92 2.39
N VAL A 248 -12.76 -6.24 2.55
CA VAL A 248 -11.68 -7.22 2.40
C VAL A 248 -11.90 -8.02 1.12
N THR A 249 -10.86 -8.12 0.28
CA THR A 249 -10.92 -8.86 -0.98
C THR A 249 -10.94 -10.37 -0.73
N GLU A 250 -10.11 -10.86 0.20
CA GLU A 250 -10.06 -12.28 0.57
C GLU A 250 -9.54 -12.46 2.00
N VAL A 251 -10.04 -13.50 2.67
CA VAL A 251 -9.62 -13.89 4.01
C VAL A 251 -8.88 -15.23 3.94
N PHE A 252 -7.75 -15.30 4.64
CA PHE A 252 -6.89 -16.47 4.68
C PHE A 252 -6.75 -16.97 6.13
N PRO A 253 -6.60 -18.30 6.36
CA PRO A 253 -6.34 -18.83 7.69
C PRO A 253 -5.06 -18.24 8.30
N ASP A 254 -5.08 -17.85 9.58
CA ASP A 254 -3.90 -17.26 10.23
C ASP A 254 -2.65 -18.17 10.17
N SER A 255 -2.86 -19.50 10.24
CA SER A 255 -1.80 -20.51 10.24
C SER A 255 -0.99 -20.57 8.94
N THR A 256 -1.60 -20.20 7.80
CA THR A 256 -0.95 -20.17 6.49
C THR A 256 -0.86 -18.75 5.90
N PHE A 257 -1.36 -17.74 6.62
CA PHE A 257 -1.57 -16.37 6.17
C PHE A 257 -0.36 -15.79 5.42
N GLN A 258 0.81 -15.82 6.04
CA GLN A 258 2.02 -15.26 5.44
C GLN A 258 2.38 -16.01 4.15
N GLN A 259 2.39 -17.34 4.18
CA GLN A 259 2.79 -18.13 3.02
C GLN A 259 1.85 -17.90 1.82
N ASP A 260 0.54 -18.00 2.04
CA ASP A 260 -0.45 -17.97 0.96
C ASP A 260 -0.57 -16.58 0.34
N VAL A 261 -0.58 -15.53 1.17
CA VAL A 261 -0.65 -14.15 0.70
C VAL A 261 0.61 -13.79 -0.09
N TRP A 262 1.81 -14.05 0.44
CA TRP A 262 3.05 -13.67 -0.24
C TRP A 262 3.30 -14.47 -1.52
N ALA A 263 2.88 -15.73 -1.58
CA ALA A 263 2.90 -16.50 -2.83
C ALA A 263 2.06 -15.80 -3.92
N ARG A 264 0.84 -15.36 -3.58
CA ARG A 264 -0.03 -14.66 -4.52
C ARG A 264 0.48 -13.28 -4.92
N LEU A 265 1.02 -12.51 -3.98
CA LEU A 265 1.60 -11.21 -4.28
C LEU A 265 2.80 -11.34 -5.21
N LYS A 266 3.62 -12.39 -5.04
CA LYS A 266 4.72 -12.69 -5.95
C LYS A 266 4.24 -12.95 -7.38
N ASP A 267 3.12 -13.66 -7.55
CA ASP A 267 2.52 -13.86 -8.87
C ASP A 267 2.07 -12.52 -9.48
N TYR A 268 1.44 -11.64 -8.70
CA TYR A 268 1.05 -10.30 -9.18
C TYR A 268 2.22 -9.41 -9.53
N ALA A 269 3.38 -9.60 -8.88
CA ALA A 269 4.58 -8.82 -9.19
C ALA A 269 5.19 -9.18 -10.56
N SER A 270 4.71 -10.25 -11.22
CA SER A 270 5.05 -10.56 -12.61
C SER A 270 4.24 -9.78 -13.66
N LEU A 271 3.19 -9.05 -13.24
CA LEU A 271 2.32 -8.29 -14.14
C LEU A 271 3.00 -7.01 -14.67
N PRO A 272 2.60 -6.50 -15.85
CA PRO A 272 3.19 -5.28 -16.42
C PRO A 272 2.92 -4.03 -15.56
N LYS A 273 3.95 -3.55 -14.84
CA LYS A 273 3.84 -2.45 -13.86
C LYS A 273 3.16 -1.18 -14.39
N ASN A 274 3.48 -0.75 -15.61
CA ASN A 274 2.93 0.48 -16.16
C ASN A 274 1.43 0.32 -16.45
N CYS A 275 1.00 -0.86 -16.92
CA CYS A 275 -0.42 -1.13 -17.17
C CYS A 275 -1.22 -1.15 -15.86
N LEU A 276 -0.64 -1.67 -14.77
CA LEU A 276 -1.26 -1.60 -13.44
C LEU A 276 -1.42 -0.16 -12.96
N ALA A 277 -0.38 0.67 -13.08
CA ALA A 277 -0.44 2.08 -12.70
C ALA A 277 -1.49 2.85 -13.53
N TYR A 278 -1.51 2.68 -14.85
CA TYR A 278 -2.52 3.31 -15.72
C TYR A 278 -3.94 2.86 -15.38
N SER A 279 -4.13 1.56 -15.12
CA SER A 279 -5.45 1.02 -14.75
C SER A 279 -5.93 1.59 -13.43
N LYS A 280 -5.05 1.68 -12.41
CA LYS A 280 -5.36 2.36 -11.15
C LYS A 280 -5.74 3.80 -11.38
N GLN A 281 -4.98 4.55 -12.19
CA GLN A 281 -5.26 5.95 -12.48
C GLN A 281 -6.65 6.15 -13.10
N LEU A 282 -7.06 5.28 -14.03
CA LEU A 282 -8.39 5.33 -14.64
C LEU A 282 -9.50 5.05 -13.61
N ILE A 283 -9.31 4.08 -12.73
CA ILE A 283 -10.28 3.73 -11.68
C ILE A 283 -10.37 4.85 -10.62
N ARG A 284 -9.23 5.27 -10.06
CA ARG A 284 -9.16 6.26 -8.98
C ARG A 284 -9.48 7.68 -9.47
N GLY A 285 -9.14 8.00 -10.72
CA GLY A 285 -9.30 9.34 -11.28
C GLY A 285 -10.75 9.84 -11.27
N LEU A 286 -11.74 8.94 -11.41
CA LEU A 286 -13.17 9.28 -11.35
C LEU A 286 -13.66 9.64 -9.94
N GLU A 287 -12.91 9.21 -8.92
CA GLU A 287 -13.28 9.35 -7.51
C GLU A 287 -12.43 10.39 -6.79
N ARG A 288 -11.29 10.81 -7.37
CA ARG A 288 -10.27 11.65 -6.72
C ARG A 288 -10.83 12.94 -6.12
N GLU A 289 -11.58 13.73 -6.88
CA GLU A 289 -12.15 14.98 -6.38
C GLU A 289 -13.20 14.77 -5.28
N LYS A 290 -13.96 13.67 -5.35
CA LYS A 290 -14.95 13.32 -4.30
C LYS A 290 -14.25 12.88 -3.01
N LEU A 291 -13.16 12.13 -3.13
CA LEU A 291 -12.33 11.71 -2.01
C LEU A 291 -11.66 12.92 -1.35
N TYR A 292 -11.13 13.86 -2.13
CA TYR A 292 -10.61 15.11 -1.58
C TYR A 292 -11.70 15.91 -0.84
N ALA A 293 -12.88 16.07 -1.44
CA ALA A 293 -13.98 16.78 -0.78
C ALA A 293 -14.40 16.10 0.54
N ALA A 294 -14.51 14.77 0.55
CA ALA A 294 -14.83 14.01 1.76
C ALA A 294 -13.74 14.16 2.83
N CYS A 295 -12.45 14.06 2.45
CA CYS A 295 -11.33 14.29 3.36
C CYS A 295 -11.33 15.72 3.93
N ASP A 296 -11.66 16.69 3.08
CA ASP A 296 -11.81 18.11 3.42
C ASP A 296 -12.84 18.35 4.50
N GLU A 297 -14.07 17.90 4.25
CA GLU A 297 -15.17 18.01 5.19
C GLU A 297 -14.96 17.22 6.50
N GLU A 298 -14.45 15.98 6.41
CA GLU A 298 -14.18 15.15 7.58
C GLU A 298 -13.15 15.78 8.51
N CYS A 299 -12.02 16.28 7.98
CA CYS A 299 -10.99 16.88 8.84
C CYS A 299 -11.48 18.20 9.47
N ASP A 300 -12.26 19.01 8.75
CA ASP A 300 -12.82 20.26 9.30
C ASP A 300 -13.78 20.00 10.47
N LEU A 301 -14.54 18.90 10.43
CA LEU A 301 -15.38 18.45 11.53
C LEU A 301 -14.56 17.81 12.65
N LEU A 302 -13.54 17.03 12.31
CA LEU A 302 -12.68 16.36 13.29
C LEU A 302 -11.88 17.37 14.13
N ASP A 303 -11.41 18.47 13.54
CA ASP A 303 -10.72 19.55 14.25
C ASP A 303 -11.61 20.21 15.32
N LYS A 304 -12.91 20.31 15.04
CA LYS A 304 -13.91 20.77 16.02
C LYS A 304 -14.16 19.70 17.09
N ALA A 305 -14.32 18.44 16.67
CA ALA A 305 -14.62 17.34 17.58
C ALA A 305 -13.49 17.07 18.57
N VAL A 306 -12.24 17.05 18.13
CA VAL A 306 -11.07 16.72 18.97
C VAL A 306 -10.82 17.73 20.09
N THR A 307 -11.28 18.98 19.92
CA THR A 307 -11.16 20.05 20.92
C THR A 307 -12.39 20.17 21.83
N SER A 308 -13.42 19.35 21.60
CA SER A 308 -14.66 19.39 22.38
C SER A 308 -14.52 18.76 23.76
N GLU A 309 -15.36 19.21 24.70
CA GLU A 309 -15.51 18.57 26.01
C GLU A 309 -15.93 17.10 25.91
N GLU A 310 -16.71 16.75 24.89
CA GLU A 310 -17.16 15.39 24.64
C GLU A 310 -15.97 14.45 24.37
N ALA A 311 -15.08 14.83 23.45
CA ALA A 311 -13.87 14.07 23.15
C ALA A 311 -12.93 13.98 24.35
N MET A 312 -12.68 15.10 25.05
CA MET A 312 -11.83 15.12 26.25
C MET A 312 -12.36 14.16 27.33
N ASN A 313 -13.66 14.21 27.62
CA ASN A 313 -14.29 13.34 28.59
C ASN A 313 -14.23 11.87 28.17
N ALA A 314 -14.48 11.56 26.90
CA ALA A 314 -14.41 10.20 26.36
C ALA A 314 -13.00 9.60 26.48
N ILE A 315 -11.96 10.37 26.13
CA ILE A 315 -10.56 9.96 26.23
C ILE A 315 -10.17 9.72 27.70
N ILE A 316 -10.55 10.62 28.62
CA ILE A 316 -10.29 10.43 30.07
C ILE A 316 -10.97 9.15 30.58
N GLN A 317 -12.21 8.88 30.18
CA GLN A 317 -12.91 7.66 30.56
C GLN A 317 -12.25 6.39 29.99
N PHE A 318 -11.73 6.45 28.77
CA PHE A 318 -10.99 5.36 28.15
C PHE A 318 -9.76 4.97 29.00
N PHE A 319 -8.95 5.94 29.40
CA PHE A 319 -7.77 5.68 30.24
C PHE A 319 -8.14 5.17 31.64
N LYS A 320 -9.22 5.70 32.25
CA LYS A 320 -9.75 5.20 33.54
C LYS A 320 -10.23 3.75 33.49
N LYS A 321 -10.80 3.31 32.37
CA LYS A 321 -11.20 1.90 32.19
C LYS A 321 -9.99 1.00 31.98
N LYS A 322 -8.98 1.48 31.24
CA LYS A 322 -7.76 0.72 30.97
C LYS A 322 -6.92 0.48 32.23
N SER A 323 -6.87 1.42 33.18
CA SER A 323 -6.13 1.24 34.43
C SER A 323 -6.78 0.26 35.42
N ARG A 324 -8.00 -0.20 35.15
CA ARG A 324 -8.74 -1.17 35.98
C ARG A 324 -8.62 -2.62 35.50
N LEU A 325 -7.97 -2.85 34.35
CA LEU A 325 -7.72 -4.14 33.73
C LEU A 325 -6.25 -4.52 33.89
#